data_AF-S4Y4H1-F1
#
_entry.id   AF-S4Y4H1-F1
#
_cell.length_a   1.000
_cell.length_b   1.000
_cell.length_c   1.000
_cell.angle_alpha   90.00
_cell.angle_beta   90.00
_cell.angle_gamma   90.00
#
_symmetry.space_group_name_H-M   'P 1'
#
loop_
_entity.id
_entity.type
_entity.pdbx_description
1 polymer ?
#
loop_
_entity_poly.entity_id
_entity_poly.type
_entity_poly.pdbx_seq_one_letter_code
_entity_poly.pdbx_strand_id
1 'polypeptide(L)'
;MTPRARLQAALLGAALAGCGSDAGPPRGVSSFWVQIVEVNGEAPPSAEAPLPANRGDTVDAWSFRIEARDPAGRRAPFDGMVRLSVEPGAVVDVEADEADLAVGRNVRLRGGVATGVVHVTAVYGPARLWAEDVGYAPAPRGGRPACANGENDDAPGDVLIDFPADPGCAFADDETEEGGTFSAGASKPVAYALPRVVDVQGGGSATPYAFEGIQIDTAAPQEVVVTRVASDGFYVTDLSGQDGGYNHLFAYNFNTPANMRVCDRLQYLAGTVNEFFGFTELSFPSYEIAPFHEGEPCPVPEPAVLDARTIADASAMERLESGLVRVEGVHISKNFGPNPAKKSTSDPSKYAFTPEESSCDLNGDGQVDFESRAEGACARQCSANPECSEWTSYSARGNYKVTDGSSMIQIQTGTVSAFDPTSHRGRALEAVTGTLRNFSGGSLNWTIEARCPDDLVCEAPGCAPAAKPSTEACVRLRSLNDNDAETN
;
A
#
# COMPACT_ATOMS: atom_id res chain seq x y z
N MET A 1 -62.68 67.96 -10.83
CA MET A 1 -63.38 67.71 -9.54
C MET A 1 -64.21 66.45 -9.73
N THR A 2 -63.67 65.33 -9.27
CA THR A 2 -64.24 63.98 -9.39
C THR A 2 -63.65 63.14 -8.24
N PRO A 3 -64.41 62.21 -7.64
CA PRO A 3 -64.21 61.81 -6.25
C PRO A 3 -63.24 60.64 -6.07
N ARG A 4 -62.53 60.67 -4.94
CA ARG A 4 -61.62 59.62 -4.43
C ARG A 4 -62.40 58.37 -4.03
N ALA A 5 -62.08 57.24 -4.64
CA ALA A 5 -62.46 55.91 -4.17
C ALA A 5 -61.57 55.51 -2.97
N ARG A 6 -62.19 55.12 -1.85
CA ARG A 6 -61.54 54.52 -0.68
C ARG A 6 -61.44 53.01 -0.91
N LEU A 7 -60.22 52.48 -1.00
CA LEU A 7 -59.96 51.04 -0.90
C LEU A 7 -59.86 50.67 0.59
N GLN A 8 -60.76 49.83 1.08
CA GLN A 8 -60.62 49.16 2.37
C GLN A 8 -59.69 47.96 2.19
N ALA A 9 -58.53 47.97 2.84
CA ALA A 9 -57.70 46.79 3.00
C ALA A 9 -58.06 46.11 4.33
N ALA A 10 -58.69 44.94 4.23
CA ALA A 10 -58.92 44.05 5.38
C ALA A 10 -57.62 43.28 5.65
N LEU A 11 -56.96 43.57 6.78
CA LEU A 11 -55.90 42.73 7.33
C LEU A 11 -56.53 41.49 7.98
N LEU A 12 -56.46 40.34 7.30
CA LEU A 12 -56.61 39.03 7.94
C LEU A 12 -55.28 38.69 8.63
N GLY A 13 -55.28 38.70 9.97
CA GLY A 13 -54.21 38.13 10.77
C GLY A 13 -54.31 36.61 10.79
N ALA A 14 -53.48 35.93 9.99
CA ALA A 14 -53.25 34.50 10.11
C ALA A 14 -52.32 34.25 11.31
N ALA A 15 -52.89 33.79 12.42
CA ALA A 15 -52.12 33.27 13.55
C ALA A 15 -51.54 31.90 13.16
N LEU A 16 -50.28 31.90 12.73
CA LEU A 16 -49.48 30.68 12.61
C LEU A 16 -49.17 30.18 14.02
N ALA A 17 -49.93 29.18 14.47
CA ALA A 17 -49.57 28.39 15.65
C ALA A 17 -48.38 27.50 15.28
N GLY A 18 -47.17 28.03 15.44
CA GLY A 18 -45.95 27.23 15.35
C GLY A 18 -45.92 26.23 16.50
N CYS A 19 -45.73 24.94 16.18
CA CYS A 19 -45.39 23.91 17.16
C CYS A 19 -43.98 24.20 17.70
N GLY A 20 -43.87 25.11 18.67
CA GLY A 20 -42.67 25.28 19.47
C GLY A 20 -42.65 24.23 20.56
N SER A 21 -42.14 23.03 20.26
CA SER A 21 -41.64 22.18 21.34
C SER A 21 -40.40 22.89 21.90
N ASP A 22 -40.56 23.59 23.01
CA ASP A 22 -39.48 24.05 23.89
C ASP A 22 -38.78 22.82 24.48
N ALA A 23 -38.12 22.03 23.63
CA ALA A 23 -37.00 21.24 24.09
C ALA A 23 -35.94 22.29 24.47
N GLY A 24 -35.75 22.50 25.76
CA GLY A 24 -34.67 23.35 26.26
C GLY A 24 -33.34 22.98 25.60
N PRO A 25 -32.33 23.87 25.62
CA PRO A 25 -31.07 23.63 24.92
C PRO A 25 -30.54 22.24 25.29
N PRO A 26 -30.08 21.45 24.29
CA PRO A 26 -29.56 20.12 24.55
C PRO A 26 -28.53 20.18 25.68
N ARG A 27 -28.68 19.28 26.65
CA ARG A 27 -27.85 19.21 27.87
C ARG A 27 -26.95 17.98 27.76
N GLY A 28 -25.79 18.05 28.41
CA GLY A 28 -24.81 16.97 28.43
C GLY A 28 -23.58 17.28 27.58
N VAL A 29 -22.73 16.26 27.41
CA VAL A 29 -21.57 16.32 26.52
C VAL A 29 -22.04 16.18 25.07
N SER A 30 -21.48 16.99 24.19
CA SER A 30 -21.70 16.87 22.73
C SER A 30 -20.41 16.66 21.96
N SER A 31 -19.26 17.01 22.52
CA SER A 31 -17.96 16.86 21.87
C SER A 31 -16.82 16.91 22.86
N PHE A 32 -15.64 16.53 22.39
CA PHE A 32 -14.39 16.71 23.11
C PHE A 32 -13.51 17.76 22.45
N TRP A 33 -12.93 18.63 23.27
CA TRP A 33 -11.83 19.48 22.84
C TRP A 33 -10.52 18.77 23.19
N VAL A 34 -9.74 18.41 22.17
CA VAL A 34 -8.50 17.65 22.30
C VAL A 34 -7.32 18.55 21.94
N GLN A 35 -6.30 18.57 22.80
CA GLN A 35 -5.08 19.32 22.58
C GLN A 35 -3.87 18.41 22.79
N ILE A 36 -2.97 18.37 21.81
CA ILE A 36 -1.60 17.88 22.02
C ILE A 36 -0.77 19.04 22.57
N VAL A 37 -0.18 18.82 23.73
CA VAL A 37 0.59 19.82 24.49
C VAL A 37 2.06 19.72 24.13
N GLU A 38 2.59 18.49 24.06
CA GLU A 38 3.99 18.19 23.73
C GLU A 38 4.06 16.91 22.89
N VAL A 39 5.11 16.80 22.09
CA VAL A 39 5.49 15.59 21.36
C VAL A 39 6.95 15.29 21.69
N ASN A 40 7.22 14.12 22.24
CA ASN A 40 8.55 13.69 22.69
C ASN A 40 9.21 14.70 23.67
N GLY A 41 8.40 15.36 24.51
CA GLY A 41 8.84 16.36 25.49
C GLY A 41 9.15 17.75 24.91
N GLU A 42 8.87 17.97 23.63
CA GLU A 42 9.01 19.28 22.97
C GLU A 42 7.66 19.82 22.48
N ALA A 43 7.63 21.08 22.05
CA ALA A 43 6.43 21.66 21.45
C ALA A 43 6.01 20.86 20.20
N PRO A 44 4.69 20.68 19.93
CA PRO A 44 4.25 19.90 18.79
C PRO A 44 4.83 20.44 17.47
N PRO A 45 5.34 19.56 16.58
CA PRO A 45 5.97 19.95 15.33
C PRO A 45 5.01 20.75 14.43
N SER A 46 5.56 21.73 13.72
CA SER A 46 4.83 22.53 12.74
C SER A 46 4.90 21.90 11.35
N ALA A 47 4.01 22.30 10.45
CA ALA A 47 4.05 21.86 9.06
C ALA A 47 5.34 22.26 8.32
N GLU A 48 6.06 23.29 8.80
CA GLU A 48 7.33 23.76 8.22
C GLU A 48 8.54 22.97 8.74
N ALA A 49 8.39 22.29 9.88
CA ALA A 49 9.41 21.45 10.50
C ALA A 49 8.76 20.16 11.04
N PRO A 50 8.22 19.30 10.15
CA PRO A 50 7.58 18.07 10.57
C PRO A 50 8.61 17.07 11.12
N LEU A 51 8.15 16.14 11.97
CA LEU A 51 8.94 14.97 12.34
C LEU A 51 9.11 14.03 11.13
N PRO A 52 10.16 13.21 11.06
CA PRO A 52 10.26 12.16 10.04
C PRO A 52 9.07 11.20 10.10
N ALA A 53 8.68 10.62 8.96
CA ALA A 53 7.66 9.57 8.94
C ALA A 53 8.10 8.41 9.85
N ASN A 54 7.22 8.01 10.76
CA ASN A 54 7.42 6.88 11.66
C ASN A 54 6.92 5.61 10.93
N ARG A 55 7.79 4.59 10.83
CA ARG A 55 7.53 3.35 10.07
C ARG A 55 7.09 2.20 10.97
N GLY A 56 6.67 2.50 12.20
CA GLY A 56 6.41 1.47 13.21
C GLY A 56 7.66 1.00 13.96
N ASP A 57 8.84 1.57 13.65
CA ASP A 57 10.12 1.23 14.26
C ASP A 57 10.44 2.07 15.52
N THR A 58 9.67 3.15 15.74
CA THR A 58 9.76 3.97 16.95
C THR A 58 8.39 4.17 17.59
N VAL A 59 8.42 4.46 18.90
CA VAL A 59 7.24 4.86 19.66
C VAL A 59 7.43 6.31 20.08
N ASP A 60 6.55 7.18 19.59
CA ASP A 60 6.52 8.59 19.98
C ASP A 60 5.53 8.80 21.13
N ALA A 61 5.83 9.75 22.01
CA ALA A 61 5.00 10.11 23.15
C ALA A 61 4.33 11.46 22.93
N TRP A 62 2.99 11.51 22.91
CA TRP A 62 2.23 12.76 22.80
C TRP A 62 1.55 13.08 24.12
N SER A 63 1.97 14.15 24.79
CA SER A 63 1.29 14.67 25.97
C SER A 63 0.00 15.35 25.53
N PHE A 64 -1.13 15.01 26.14
CA PHE A 64 -2.45 15.51 25.73
C PHE A 64 -3.27 16.12 26.87
N ARG A 65 -4.26 16.92 26.48
CA ARG A 65 -5.35 17.39 27.34
C ARG A 65 -6.68 17.26 26.60
N ILE A 66 -7.67 16.69 27.27
CA ILE A 66 -9.04 16.52 26.75
C ILE A 66 -10.01 17.26 27.67
N GLU A 67 -10.97 17.98 27.08
CA GLU A 67 -12.07 18.61 27.80
C GLU A 67 -13.43 18.26 27.19
N ALA A 68 -14.36 17.77 27.99
CA ALA A 68 -15.75 17.58 27.59
C ALA A 68 -16.44 18.94 27.38
N ARG A 69 -17.17 19.07 26.27
CA ARG A 69 -17.88 20.30 25.89
C ARG A 69 -19.38 20.06 25.76
N ASP A 70 -20.16 21.04 26.19
CA ASP A 70 -21.59 21.11 25.93
C ASP A 70 -21.86 21.62 24.49
N PRO A 71 -23.12 21.58 24.00
CA PRO A 71 -23.48 22.09 22.67
C PRO A 71 -23.17 23.58 22.44
N ALA A 72 -22.92 24.34 23.52
CA ALA A 72 -22.51 25.75 23.45
C ALA A 72 -20.97 25.92 23.48
N GLY A 73 -20.20 24.82 23.47
CA GLY A 73 -18.74 24.83 23.49
C GLY A 73 -18.12 25.12 24.86
N ARG A 74 -18.93 25.15 25.94
CA ARG A 74 -18.45 25.38 27.30
C ARG A 74 -18.04 24.05 27.93
N ARG A 75 -17.13 24.08 28.91
CA ARG A 75 -16.77 22.87 29.66
C ARG A 75 -18.01 22.27 30.33
N ALA A 76 -18.22 20.98 30.12
CA ALA A 76 -19.29 20.19 30.71
C ALA A 76 -18.71 19.20 31.75
N PRO A 77 -19.45 18.89 32.83
CA PRO A 77 -19.09 17.78 33.70
C PRO A 77 -19.27 16.46 32.93
N PHE A 78 -18.30 15.55 33.06
CA PHE A 78 -18.31 14.22 32.47
C PHE A 78 -17.32 13.32 33.21
N ASP A 79 -17.74 12.13 33.59
CA ASP A 79 -16.97 11.20 34.43
C ASP A 79 -16.87 9.79 33.81
N GLY A 80 -16.82 9.71 32.47
CA GLY A 80 -16.73 8.47 31.68
C GLY A 80 -15.36 8.23 31.03
N MET A 81 -15.19 7.05 30.41
CA MET A 81 -14.01 6.70 29.63
C MET A 81 -14.13 7.26 28.21
N VAL A 82 -12.99 7.64 27.65
CA VAL A 82 -12.87 8.06 26.26
C VAL A 82 -11.79 7.23 25.60
N ARG A 83 -12.12 6.64 24.44
CA ARG A 83 -11.19 5.88 23.63
C ARG A 83 -10.34 6.82 22.79
N LEU A 84 -9.05 6.56 22.76
CA LEU A 84 -8.08 7.28 21.96
C LEU A 84 -7.67 6.47 20.73
N SER A 85 -7.62 7.14 19.59
CA SER A 85 -7.06 6.63 18.34
C SER A 85 -6.24 7.73 17.66
N VAL A 86 -5.31 7.34 16.79
CA VAL A 86 -4.53 8.29 16.00
C VAL A 86 -4.71 7.95 14.53
N GLU A 87 -4.87 8.96 13.69
CA GLU A 87 -5.05 8.78 12.25
C GLU A 87 -4.23 9.83 11.47
N PRO A 88 -3.33 9.41 10.56
CA PRO A 88 -2.87 8.03 10.37
C PRO A 88 -1.97 7.56 11.51
N GLY A 89 -1.87 6.23 11.69
CA GLY A 89 -0.99 5.57 12.65
C GLY A 89 -1.74 4.70 13.66
N ALA A 90 -1.06 4.30 14.73
CA ALA A 90 -1.63 3.46 15.77
C ALA A 90 -1.28 3.93 17.17
N VAL A 91 -2.24 3.80 18.09
CA VAL A 91 -2.01 3.94 19.54
C VAL A 91 -1.47 2.62 20.09
N VAL A 92 -0.30 2.67 20.71
CA VAL A 92 0.32 1.56 21.42
C VAL A 92 -0.34 1.41 22.79
N ASP A 93 -0.29 2.47 23.60
CA ASP A 93 -0.94 2.55 24.91
C ASP A 93 -1.21 4.01 25.31
N VAL A 94 -1.86 4.18 26.46
CA VAL A 94 -2.19 5.47 27.07
C VAL A 94 -1.81 5.43 28.54
N GLU A 95 -1.15 6.49 28.99
CA GLU A 95 -0.87 6.78 30.39
C GLU A 95 -1.64 8.03 30.82
N ALA A 96 -2.15 8.04 32.06
CA ALA A 96 -2.80 9.20 32.65
C ALA A 96 -1.95 9.74 33.82
N ASP A 97 -2.00 11.05 34.05
CA ASP A 97 -1.27 11.69 35.16
C ASP A 97 -1.73 11.17 36.53
N GLU A 98 -3.01 10.79 36.63
CA GLU A 98 -3.58 10.14 37.81
C GLU A 98 -3.63 8.62 37.61
N ALA A 99 -3.19 7.88 38.64
CA ALA A 99 -3.22 6.42 38.62
C ALA A 99 -4.63 5.87 38.41
N ASP A 100 -4.71 4.72 37.72
CA ASP A 100 -5.93 3.97 37.42
C ASP A 100 -6.97 4.72 36.54
N LEU A 101 -6.56 5.79 35.85
CA LEU A 101 -7.42 6.48 34.88
C LEU A 101 -7.22 6.06 33.43
N ALA A 102 -6.16 5.32 33.12
CA ALA A 102 -5.93 4.79 31.78
C ALA A 102 -6.01 3.26 31.78
N VAL A 103 -6.71 2.70 30.79
CA VAL A 103 -6.83 1.25 30.56
C VAL A 103 -6.73 0.99 29.07
N GLY A 104 -5.63 0.37 28.64
CA GLY A 104 -5.36 0.11 27.23
C GLY A 104 -5.29 1.41 26.42
N ARG A 105 -6.25 1.60 25.51
CA ARG A 105 -6.39 2.82 24.68
C ARG A 105 -7.42 3.81 25.22
N ASN A 106 -7.93 3.59 26.42
CA ASN A 106 -8.99 4.39 27.00
C ASN A 106 -8.45 5.24 28.16
N VAL A 107 -8.96 6.46 28.30
CA VAL A 107 -8.65 7.36 29.43
C VAL A 107 -9.94 7.89 30.05
N ARG A 108 -10.02 7.90 31.39
CA ARG A 108 -11.15 8.42 32.13
C ARG A 108 -11.05 9.93 32.27
N LEU A 109 -12.12 10.64 31.92
CA LEU A 109 -12.28 12.04 32.27
C LEU A 109 -12.85 12.14 33.69
N ARG A 110 -12.38 13.13 34.45
CA ARG A 110 -12.93 13.50 35.77
C ARG A 110 -13.40 14.94 35.76
N GLY A 111 -14.66 15.19 36.10
CA GLY A 111 -15.25 16.52 35.98
C GLY A 111 -15.06 17.13 34.58
N GLY A 112 -15.08 16.28 33.56
CA GLY A 112 -14.92 16.62 32.15
C GLY A 112 -13.50 16.91 31.68
N VAL A 113 -12.46 16.48 32.40
CA VAL A 113 -11.05 16.69 31.98
C VAL A 113 -10.22 15.43 32.16
N ALA A 114 -9.31 15.19 31.22
CA ALA A 114 -8.22 14.22 31.33
C ALA A 114 -6.91 14.82 30.79
N THR A 115 -5.80 14.46 31.40
CA THR A 115 -4.44 14.74 30.94
C THR A 115 -3.58 13.48 31.06
N GLY A 116 -2.59 13.36 30.20
CA GLY A 116 -1.73 12.19 30.15
C GLY A 116 -0.84 12.16 28.92
N VAL A 117 -0.31 10.99 28.62
CA VAL A 117 0.56 10.71 27.48
C VAL A 117 -0.04 9.57 26.67
N VAL A 118 -0.12 9.74 25.34
CA VAL A 118 -0.46 8.65 24.42
C VAL A 118 0.79 8.26 23.66
N HIS A 119 1.10 6.96 23.66
CA HIS A 119 2.21 6.40 22.90
C HIS A 119 1.72 5.95 21.53
N VAL A 120 2.32 6.47 20.47
CA VAL A 120 1.90 6.25 19.08
C VAL A 120 3.03 5.71 18.22
N THR A 121 2.66 5.00 17.16
CA THR A 121 3.62 4.43 16.20
C THR A 121 3.02 4.42 14.78
N ALA A 122 3.87 4.18 13.78
CA ALA A 122 3.48 4.18 12.36
C ALA A 122 2.80 5.48 11.88
N VAL A 123 3.18 6.61 12.47
CA VAL A 123 2.57 7.93 12.20
C VAL A 123 3.28 8.64 11.04
N TYR A 124 2.51 9.20 10.12
CA TYR A 124 3.03 9.98 9.00
C TYR A 124 2.08 11.11 8.60
N GLY A 125 2.58 12.08 7.84
CA GLY A 125 1.75 13.21 7.40
C GLY A 125 1.09 14.01 8.54
N PRO A 126 -0.02 14.72 8.27
CA PRO A 126 -0.74 15.48 9.29
C PRO A 126 -1.63 14.56 10.15
N ALA A 127 -1.07 14.04 11.24
CA ALA A 127 -1.74 13.08 12.12
C ALA A 127 -2.52 13.74 13.26
N ARG A 128 -3.65 13.14 13.67
CA ARG A 128 -4.52 13.69 14.74
C ARG A 128 -4.81 12.63 15.79
N LEU A 129 -4.84 13.05 17.05
CA LEU A 129 -5.40 12.27 18.14
C LEU A 129 -6.92 12.47 18.17
N TRP A 130 -7.66 11.39 18.10
CA TRP A 130 -9.10 11.34 18.25
C TRP A 130 -9.47 10.85 19.63
N ALA A 131 -10.56 11.39 20.16
CA ALA A 131 -11.11 11.08 21.46
C ALA A 131 -12.61 10.83 21.28
N GLU A 132 -13.06 9.61 21.56
CA GLU A 132 -14.45 9.17 21.35
C GLU A 132 -15.04 8.53 22.62
N ASP A 133 -16.23 8.95 23.00
CA ASP A 133 -17.02 8.28 24.03
C ASP A 133 -17.76 7.09 23.43
N VAL A 134 -17.18 5.91 23.60
CA VAL A 134 -17.73 4.64 23.14
C VAL A 134 -18.61 3.95 24.20
N GLY A 135 -18.84 4.57 25.36
CA GLY A 135 -19.63 3.98 26.45
C GLY A 135 -18.87 3.01 27.34
N TYR A 136 -17.54 2.89 27.15
CA TYR A 136 -16.73 1.94 27.91
C TYR A 136 -16.74 2.24 29.41
N ALA A 137 -17.13 1.25 30.23
CA ALA A 137 -17.11 1.32 31.68
C ALA A 137 -16.46 0.06 32.27
N PRO A 138 -15.15 0.06 32.57
CA PRO A 138 -14.43 -1.15 32.95
C PRO A 138 -14.91 -1.76 34.27
N ALA A 139 -15.00 -3.09 34.28
CA ALA A 139 -15.28 -3.92 35.44
C ALA A 139 -14.29 -3.82 36.60
N PRO A 140 -14.75 -3.74 37.87
CA PRO A 140 -13.88 -3.97 39.01
C PRO A 140 -13.21 -5.34 38.87
N ARG A 141 -11.92 -5.41 39.20
CA ARG A 141 -11.16 -6.67 39.12
C ARG A 141 -11.85 -7.77 39.93
N GLY A 142 -12.17 -8.87 39.25
CA GLY A 142 -12.85 -10.03 39.84
C GLY A 142 -14.38 -9.93 39.86
N GLY A 143 -14.95 -8.84 39.34
CA GLY A 143 -16.37 -8.74 39.02
C GLY A 143 -16.76 -9.62 37.83
N ARG A 144 -18.06 -9.90 37.71
CA ARG A 144 -18.66 -10.42 36.47
C ARG A 144 -19.23 -9.19 35.74
N PRO A 145 -18.59 -8.74 34.65
CA PRO A 145 -19.05 -7.57 33.88
C PRO A 145 -20.48 -7.81 33.39
N ALA A 146 -21.30 -6.75 33.27
CA ALA A 146 -22.65 -6.84 32.71
C ALA A 146 -22.60 -7.50 31.33
N CYS A 147 -21.71 -6.99 30.48
CA CYS A 147 -21.49 -7.45 29.10
C CYS A 147 -20.82 -8.83 28.94
N ALA A 148 -20.69 -9.61 30.01
CA ALA A 148 -20.23 -11.00 29.97
C ALA A 148 -20.86 -11.89 31.07
N ASN A 149 -22.00 -11.50 31.63
CA ASN A 149 -22.61 -12.23 32.74
C ASN A 149 -23.66 -13.27 32.29
N GLY A 150 -24.09 -13.23 31.02
CA GLY A 150 -25.12 -14.12 30.46
C GLY A 150 -26.56 -13.68 30.71
N GLU A 151 -26.79 -12.46 31.17
CA GLU A 151 -28.07 -11.83 31.47
C GLU A 151 -28.22 -10.58 30.59
N ASN A 152 -29.45 -10.28 30.14
CA ASN A 152 -29.72 -9.01 29.46
C ASN A 152 -30.01 -7.98 30.57
N ASP A 153 -29.07 -7.05 30.77
CA ASP A 153 -29.11 -6.00 31.79
C ASP A 153 -29.73 -4.69 31.26
N ASP A 154 -30.19 -4.72 30.00
CA ASP A 154 -30.76 -3.63 29.25
C ASP A 154 -32.23 -3.29 29.54
N ALA A 155 -32.68 -2.16 28.98
CA ALA A 155 -34.08 -1.76 29.04
C ALA A 155 -34.98 -2.74 28.24
N PRO A 156 -36.24 -2.98 28.66
CA PRO A 156 -37.13 -3.92 27.98
C PRO A 156 -37.32 -3.59 26.50
N GLY A 157 -36.88 -4.48 25.62
CA GLY A 157 -36.99 -4.32 24.17
C GLY A 157 -35.73 -4.69 23.40
N ASP A 158 -34.56 -4.67 24.05
CA ASP A 158 -33.39 -5.39 23.55
C ASP A 158 -33.54 -6.89 23.87
N VAL A 159 -33.04 -7.75 22.97
CA VAL A 159 -33.00 -9.20 23.12
C VAL A 159 -31.58 -9.75 23.06
N LEU A 160 -30.60 -8.87 22.86
CA LEU A 160 -29.18 -9.14 22.88
C LEU A 160 -28.77 -9.20 24.36
N ILE A 161 -27.69 -9.93 24.66
CA ILE A 161 -27.39 -10.35 26.05
C ILE A 161 -26.01 -9.91 26.48
N ASP A 162 -25.01 -10.03 25.61
CA ASP A 162 -23.63 -9.77 25.98
C ASP A 162 -22.85 -9.35 24.72
N PHE A 163 -21.64 -8.85 24.93
CA PHE A 163 -20.65 -8.69 23.88
C PHE A 163 -20.38 -10.04 23.17
N PRO A 164 -20.22 -10.08 21.83
CA PRO A 164 -20.16 -8.96 20.89
C PRO A 164 -21.51 -8.66 20.21
N ALA A 165 -22.58 -9.34 20.62
CA ALA A 165 -23.87 -9.21 19.95
C ALA A 165 -24.60 -7.96 20.41
N ASP A 166 -24.42 -7.58 21.68
CA ASP A 166 -25.07 -6.44 22.29
C ASP A 166 -24.41 -5.10 21.89
N PRO A 167 -25.16 -4.14 21.29
CA PRO A 167 -24.64 -2.84 20.87
C PRO A 167 -24.38 -1.88 22.04
N GLY A 168 -24.93 -2.14 23.22
CA GLY A 168 -24.65 -1.43 24.46
C GLY A 168 -23.27 -1.73 25.03
N CYS A 169 -22.70 -2.88 24.67
CA CYS A 169 -21.41 -3.34 25.11
C CYS A 169 -20.28 -2.97 24.14
N ALA A 170 -19.37 -2.09 24.56
CA ALA A 170 -18.18 -1.79 23.78
C ALA A 170 -17.15 -2.94 23.87
N PHE A 171 -17.04 -3.58 25.04
CA PHE A 171 -16.17 -4.72 25.29
C PHE A 171 -16.81 -5.73 26.26
N ALA A 172 -16.26 -6.95 26.30
CA ALA A 172 -16.71 -8.00 27.23
C ALA A 172 -16.40 -7.71 28.70
N ASP A 173 -15.58 -6.71 29.02
CA ASP A 173 -15.26 -6.30 30.39
C ASP A 173 -16.03 -5.04 30.84
N ASP A 174 -17.11 -4.70 30.16
CA ASP A 174 -17.97 -3.55 30.48
C ASP A 174 -18.95 -3.87 31.61
N GLU A 175 -19.07 -2.95 32.57
CA GLU A 175 -20.02 -3.03 33.70
C GLU A 175 -21.41 -2.53 33.37
N THR A 176 -21.58 -1.98 32.17
CA THR A 176 -22.84 -1.38 31.73
C THR A 176 -23.09 -1.74 30.27
N GLU A 177 -24.36 -2.01 29.96
CA GLU A 177 -24.86 -2.10 28.58
C GLU A 177 -25.36 -0.72 28.10
N GLU A 178 -25.06 0.35 28.83
CA GLU A 178 -25.33 1.71 28.37
C GLU A 178 -24.33 2.10 27.27
N GLY A 179 -24.81 2.17 26.03
CA GLY A 179 -24.02 2.65 24.91
C GLY A 179 -23.49 4.09 25.12
N GLY A 180 -22.36 4.40 24.48
CA GLY A 180 -21.72 5.72 24.56
C GLY A 180 -22.58 6.85 23.98
N THR A 181 -22.23 8.10 24.34
CA THR A 181 -22.85 9.26 23.70
C THR A 181 -22.39 9.45 22.25
N PHE A 182 -21.35 8.73 21.82
CA PHE A 182 -20.62 8.93 20.56
C PHE A 182 -20.13 10.37 20.38
N SER A 183 -19.99 11.10 21.49
CA SER A 183 -19.32 12.40 21.48
C SER A 183 -17.88 12.18 21.03
N ALA A 184 -17.43 12.98 20.07
CA ALA A 184 -16.10 12.86 19.50
C ALA A 184 -15.38 14.21 19.50
N GLY A 185 -14.06 14.15 19.41
CA GLY A 185 -13.17 15.29 19.24
C GLY A 185 -11.86 14.88 18.62
N ALA A 186 -11.23 15.79 17.88
CA ALA A 186 -9.92 15.58 17.29
C ALA A 186 -8.98 16.72 17.65
N SER A 187 -7.69 16.41 17.82
CA SER A 187 -6.66 17.42 18.01
C SER A 187 -6.42 18.24 16.75
N LYS A 188 -5.67 19.33 16.89
CA LYS A 188 -4.94 19.88 15.73
C LYS A 188 -3.94 18.84 15.21
N PRO A 189 -3.57 18.91 13.92
CA PRO A 189 -2.58 18.00 13.36
C PRO A 189 -1.23 18.14 14.06
N VAL A 190 -0.62 17.01 14.39
CA VAL A 190 0.80 16.89 14.66
C VAL A 190 1.48 16.60 13.32
N ALA A 191 2.47 17.42 12.96
CA ALA A 191 3.09 17.34 11.65
C ALA A 191 4.19 16.26 11.61
N TYR A 192 3.95 15.23 10.81
CA TYR A 192 4.96 14.28 10.33
C TYR A 192 5.15 14.46 8.82
N ALA A 193 6.32 14.08 8.32
CA ALA A 193 6.59 14.01 6.90
C ALA A 193 5.74 12.88 6.27
N LEU A 194 5.44 13.01 4.98
CA LEU A 194 4.88 11.89 4.22
C LEU A 194 5.98 10.83 4.02
N PRO A 195 5.64 9.53 3.96
CA PRO A 195 6.62 8.48 3.69
C PRO A 195 7.18 8.63 2.27
N ARG A 196 8.48 8.41 2.10
CA ARG A 196 9.09 8.28 0.76
C ARG A 196 8.92 6.85 0.25
N VAL A 197 9.24 6.62 -1.02
CA VAL A 197 9.20 5.26 -1.60
C VAL A 197 10.01 4.25 -0.78
N VAL A 198 11.20 4.63 -0.30
CA VAL A 198 12.03 3.78 0.57
C VAL A 198 11.42 3.48 1.92
N ASP A 199 10.60 4.38 2.45
CA ASP A 199 9.92 4.18 3.72
C ASP A 199 8.75 3.19 3.53
N VAL A 200 8.07 3.26 2.37
CA VAL A 200 7.03 2.31 1.95
C VAL A 200 7.61 0.91 1.73
N GLN A 201 8.77 0.80 1.10
CA GLN A 201 9.46 -0.48 0.90
C GLN A 201 10.05 -1.07 2.19
N GLY A 202 10.24 -0.26 3.25
CA GLY A 202 10.69 -0.74 4.55
C GLY A 202 12.17 -1.11 4.68
N GLY A 203 12.91 -1.22 3.57
CA GLY A 203 14.31 -1.66 3.57
C GLY A 203 14.49 -3.16 3.87
N GLY A 204 13.42 -3.95 3.75
CA GLY A 204 13.39 -5.39 3.96
C GLY A 204 12.61 -6.09 2.85
N SER A 205 12.07 -7.27 3.13
CA SER A 205 11.23 -8.04 2.20
C SER A 205 9.73 -7.85 2.46
N ALA A 206 9.37 -6.83 3.23
CA ALA A 206 7.99 -6.51 3.57
C ALA A 206 7.87 -5.03 3.97
N THR A 207 6.80 -4.40 3.53
CA THR A 207 6.41 -3.04 3.88
C THR A 207 6.02 -2.91 5.35
N PRO A 208 6.39 -1.79 6.02
CA PRO A 208 5.89 -1.46 7.35
C PRO A 208 4.43 -0.95 7.36
N TYR A 209 3.85 -0.67 6.19
CA TYR A 209 2.53 -0.05 6.04
C TYR A 209 1.50 -0.99 5.42
N ALA A 210 1.57 -2.29 5.74
CA ALA A 210 0.73 -3.29 5.11
C ALA A 210 -0.77 -2.99 5.32
N PHE A 211 -1.53 -2.95 4.21
CA PHE A 211 -2.95 -2.65 4.14
C PHE A 211 -3.34 -1.20 4.49
N GLU A 212 -2.37 -0.30 4.59
CA GLU A 212 -2.61 1.11 4.91
C GLU A 212 -2.79 1.98 3.66
N GLY A 213 -3.72 2.94 3.77
CA GLY A 213 -3.89 4.00 2.78
C GLY A 213 -2.85 5.10 2.98
N ILE A 214 -1.86 5.18 2.11
CA ILE A 214 -0.75 6.13 2.23
C ILE A 214 -0.75 7.15 1.10
N GLN A 215 -0.23 8.34 1.39
CA GLN A 215 0.24 9.30 0.40
C GLN A 215 1.77 9.32 0.46
N ILE A 216 2.42 9.16 -0.69
CA ILE A 216 3.88 9.17 -0.81
C ILE A 216 4.37 10.60 -1.00
N ASP A 217 5.50 10.93 -0.40
CA ASP A 217 6.16 12.21 -0.60
C ASP A 217 6.75 12.31 -2.02
N THR A 218 6.15 13.18 -2.82
CA THR A 218 6.57 13.50 -4.18
C THR A 218 7.02 14.96 -4.31
N ALA A 219 7.05 15.71 -3.20
CA ALA A 219 7.48 17.10 -3.20
C ALA A 219 9.01 17.19 -3.16
N ALA A 220 9.58 18.30 -3.63
CA ALA A 220 11.03 18.49 -3.57
C ALA A 220 11.55 18.37 -2.11
N PRO A 221 12.70 17.71 -1.86
CA PRO A 221 13.69 17.25 -2.84
C PRO A 221 13.41 15.90 -3.53
N GLN A 222 12.30 15.23 -3.21
CA GLN A 222 11.94 13.95 -3.83
C GLN A 222 11.57 14.18 -5.29
N GLU A 223 11.99 13.25 -6.13
CA GLU A 223 11.70 13.27 -7.57
C GLU A 223 11.28 11.87 -7.98
N VAL A 224 9.98 11.59 -7.89
CA VAL A 224 9.42 10.29 -8.24
C VAL A 224 9.11 10.27 -9.73
N VAL A 225 9.89 9.53 -10.51
CA VAL A 225 9.76 9.42 -11.98
C VAL A 225 9.13 8.08 -12.38
N VAL A 226 8.28 8.10 -13.41
CA VAL A 226 7.75 6.90 -14.06
C VAL A 226 8.84 6.24 -14.93
N THR A 227 9.18 5.00 -14.62
CA THR A 227 10.25 4.23 -15.30
C THR A 227 9.71 3.16 -16.25
N ARG A 228 8.45 2.73 -16.05
CA ARG A 228 7.71 1.84 -16.96
C ARG A 228 6.20 2.09 -16.82
N VAL A 229 5.51 2.02 -17.94
CA VAL A 229 4.04 1.91 -17.99
C VAL A 229 3.70 0.49 -18.46
N ALA A 230 2.83 -0.21 -17.73
CA ALA A 230 2.41 -1.58 -17.99
C ALA A 230 0.89 -1.64 -18.23
N SER A 231 0.38 -2.79 -18.67
CA SER A 231 -1.06 -2.99 -18.91
C SER A 231 -1.90 -2.99 -17.63
N ASP A 232 -1.25 -3.24 -16.50
CA ASP A 232 -1.80 -3.43 -15.17
C ASP A 232 -1.26 -2.41 -14.16
N GLY A 233 -0.73 -1.27 -14.64
CA GLY A 233 -0.22 -0.23 -13.76
C GLY A 233 1.03 0.46 -14.30
N PHE A 234 1.89 0.91 -13.39
CA PHE A 234 3.12 1.61 -13.72
C PHE A 234 4.18 1.44 -12.62
N TYR A 235 5.44 1.62 -12.99
CA TYR A 235 6.58 1.55 -12.09
C TYR A 235 7.15 2.95 -11.92
N VAL A 236 7.56 3.24 -10.69
CA VAL A 236 8.16 4.52 -10.34
C VAL A 236 9.49 4.33 -9.65
N THR A 237 10.28 5.40 -9.63
CA THR A 237 11.54 5.46 -8.93
C THR A 237 11.73 6.83 -8.32
N ASP A 238 12.01 6.89 -7.02
CA ASP A 238 12.44 8.12 -6.35
C ASP A 238 13.92 8.34 -6.62
N LEU A 239 14.25 9.42 -7.32
CA LEU A 239 15.63 9.79 -7.66
C LEU A 239 16.44 10.26 -6.44
N SER A 240 15.78 10.54 -5.32
CA SER A 240 16.46 10.85 -4.07
C SER A 240 16.98 9.56 -3.41
N GLY A 241 18.25 9.53 -3.02
CA GLY A 241 18.82 8.43 -2.24
C GLY A 241 19.04 7.11 -2.99
N GLN A 242 19.26 7.16 -4.32
CA GLN A 242 19.50 5.99 -5.19
C GLN A 242 20.54 4.99 -4.65
N ASP A 243 21.60 5.48 -3.99
CA ASP A 243 22.67 4.62 -3.44
C ASP A 243 22.16 3.62 -2.37
N GLY A 244 21.00 3.87 -1.76
CA GLY A 244 20.41 3.02 -0.74
C GLY A 244 19.63 1.81 -1.27
N GLY A 245 19.12 1.90 -2.50
CA GLY A 245 18.09 1.01 -3.04
C GLY A 245 16.72 1.21 -2.38
N TYR A 246 15.79 0.27 -2.61
CA TYR A 246 14.41 0.27 -2.10
C TYR A 246 13.59 1.50 -2.51
N ASN A 247 14.04 2.23 -3.52
CA ASN A 247 13.47 3.49 -3.94
C ASN A 247 12.67 3.33 -5.24
N HIS A 248 12.21 2.12 -5.53
CA HIS A 248 11.35 1.80 -6.65
C HIS A 248 10.05 1.17 -6.14
N LEU A 249 8.95 1.36 -6.87
CA LEU A 249 7.64 0.85 -6.47
C LEU A 249 6.81 0.59 -7.70
N PHE A 250 6.02 -0.48 -7.65
CA PHE A 250 4.95 -0.72 -8.61
C PHE A 250 3.63 -0.23 -8.05
N ALA A 251 2.92 0.55 -8.86
CA ALA A 251 1.56 0.99 -8.59
C ALA A 251 0.60 0.18 -9.46
N TYR A 252 -0.12 -0.76 -8.84
CA TYR A 252 -1.05 -1.66 -9.52
C TYR A 252 -2.36 -0.97 -9.85
N ASN A 253 -2.78 -1.04 -11.12
CA ASN A 253 -4.07 -0.56 -11.60
C ASN A 253 -4.71 -1.60 -12.53
N PHE A 254 -6.04 -1.64 -12.64
CA PHE A 254 -6.71 -2.63 -13.50
C PHE A 254 -6.49 -2.39 -15.01
N ASN A 255 -5.92 -1.26 -15.36
CA ASN A 255 -5.67 -0.85 -16.73
C ASN A 255 -4.40 0.01 -16.82
N THR A 256 -3.86 0.11 -18.03
CA THR A 256 -2.82 1.07 -18.37
C THR A 256 -3.25 2.48 -17.95
N PRO A 257 -2.46 3.22 -17.15
CA PRO A 257 -2.77 4.59 -16.77
C PRO A 257 -2.84 5.48 -18.02
N ALA A 258 -3.94 6.21 -18.19
CA ALA A 258 -4.09 7.13 -19.31
C ALA A 258 -3.16 8.34 -19.15
N ASN A 259 -2.70 8.89 -20.28
CA ASN A 259 -1.85 10.08 -20.38
C ASN A 259 -0.50 10.01 -19.63
N MET A 260 -0.15 8.87 -19.02
CA MET A 260 1.12 8.64 -18.35
C MET A 260 2.14 8.01 -19.31
N ARG A 261 3.38 8.45 -19.21
CA ARG A 261 4.51 7.97 -20.00
C ARG A 261 5.75 7.81 -19.14
N VAL A 262 6.68 7.00 -19.62
CA VAL A 262 8.06 6.97 -19.10
C VAL A 262 8.62 8.40 -19.13
N CYS A 263 9.42 8.75 -18.12
CA CYS A 263 9.99 10.09 -17.86
C CYS A 263 9.04 11.10 -17.19
N ASP A 264 7.74 10.83 -17.09
CA ASP A 264 6.84 11.70 -16.32
C ASP A 264 7.24 11.73 -14.84
N ARG A 265 7.11 12.90 -14.20
CA ARG A 265 7.30 13.04 -12.76
C ARG A 265 5.96 13.03 -12.04
N LEU A 266 5.86 12.33 -10.93
CA LEU A 266 4.67 12.40 -10.09
C LEU A 266 4.70 13.66 -9.21
N GLN A 267 3.59 14.37 -9.16
CA GLN A 267 3.34 15.49 -8.24
C GLN A 267 2.49 15.08 -7.04
N TYR A 268 1.75 13.98 -7.19
CA TYR A 268 0.95 13.34 -6.17
C TYR A 268 0.94 11.83 -6.44
N LEU A 269 1.06 11.03 -5.39
CA LEU A 269 0.90 9.58 -5.44
C LEU A 269 0.31 9.11 -4.11
N ALA A 270 -0.81 8.39 -4.16
CA ALA A 270 -1.42 7.77 -3.00
C ALA A 270 -2.08 6.45 -3.40
N GLY A 271 -2.31 5.57 -2.44
CA GLY A 271 -2.97 4.28 -2.66
C GLY A 271 -2.89 3.39 -1.42
N THR A 272 -3.31 2.14 -1.54
CA THR A 272 -3.19 1.15 -0.45
C THR A 272 -1.95 0.31 -0.65
N VAL A 273 -1.07 0.25 0.36
CA VAL A 273 0.13 -0.60 0.26
C VAL A 273 -0.24 -2.05 0.54
N ASN A 274 0.21 -2.97 -0.30
CA ASN A 274 -0.03 -4.39 -0.14
C ASN A 274 1.24 -5.22 -0.40
N GLU A 275 1.36 -6.31 0.35
CA GLU A 275 2.28 -7.40 0.04
C GLU A 275 1.57 -8.42 -0.84
N PHE A 276 1.82 -8.37 -2.15
CA PHE A 276 1.15 -9.25 -3.10
C PHE A 276 2.12 -10.28 -3.66
N PHE A 277 2.03 -11.51 -3.14
CA PHE A 277 2.97 -12.59 -3.47
C PHE A 277 4.44 -12.23 -3.22
N GLY A 278 4.75 -11.59 -2.08
CA GLY A 278 6.12 -11.25 -1.68
C GLY A 278 6.75 -10.14 -2.52
N PHE A 279 5.91 -9.20 -2.94
CA PHE A 279 6.24 -8.05 -3.76
C PHE A 279 5.44 -6.87 -3.22
N THR A 280 6.13 -5.78 -2.89
CA THR A 280 5.48 -4.57 -2.36
C THR A 280 4.84 -3.80 -3.51
N GLU A 281 3.52 -3.60 -3.45
CA GLU A 281 2.79 -2.80 -4.42
C GLU A 281 1.88 -1.76 -3.78
N LEU A 282 1.58 -0.71 -4.56
CA LEU A 282 0.56 0.29 -4.24
C LEU A 282 -0.69 0.03 -5.08
N SER A 283 -1.72 -0.54 -4.48
CA SER A 283 -2.97 -0.86 -5.18
C SER A 283 -3.91 0.35 -5.20
N PHE A 284 -4.71 0.45 -6.28
CA PHE A 284 -5.68 1.52 -6.50
C PHE A 284 -5.06 2.93 -6.45
N PRO A 285 -4.00 3.21 -7.22
CA PRO A 285 -3.26 4.44 -7.11
C PRO A 285 -4.10 5.63 -7.57
N SER A 286 -4.00 6.73 -6.81
CA SER A 286 -4.39 8.07 -7.24
C SER A 286 -3.13 8.88 -7.46
N TYR A 287 -3.03 9.55 -8.60
CA TYR A 287 -1.79 10.23 -9.00
C TYR A 287 -2.07 11.51 -9.79
N GLU A 288 -1.12 12.44 -9.71
CA GLU A 288 -1.03 13.61 -10.60
C GLU A 288 0.39 13.65 -11.20
N ILE A 289 0.51 14.06 -12.46
CA ILE A 289 1.78 14.06 -13.19
C ILE A 289 2.21 15.46 -13.62
N ALA A 290 3.49 15.72 -13.39
CA ALA A 290 4.45 16.52 -14.15
C ALA A 290 4.71 15.97 -15.57
N PRO A 291 4.05 16.37 -16.66
CA PRO A 291 4.30 15.78 -17.97
C PRO A 291 5.72 16.08 -18.45
N PHE A 292 6.42 15.05 -18.90
CA PHE A 292 7.66 15.19 -19.66
C PHE A 292 7.40 15.73 -21.08
N HIS A 293 8.19 16.72 -21.49
CA HIS A 293 8.07 17.39 -22.80
C HIS A 293 9.33 17.25 -23.67
N GLU A 294 9.16 17.43 -24.98
CA GLU A 294 10.27 17.43 -25.93
C GLU A 294 11.28 18.54 -25.60
N GLY A 295 12.58 18.19 -25.59
CA GLY A 295 13.68 19.08 -25.24
C GLY A 295 14.09 19.04 -23.77
N GLU A 296 13.30 18.40 -22.90
CA GLU A 296 13.68 18.12 -21.52
C GLU A 296 14.53 16.84 -21.45
N PRO A 297 15.53 16.76 -20.54
CA PRO A 297 16.24 15.51 -20.30
C PRO A 297 15.33 14.53 -19.56
N CYS A 298 15.14 13.32 -20.10
CA CYS A 298 14.43 12.27 -19.39
C CYS A 298 15.20 11.88 -18.12
N PRO A 299 14.58 11.90 -16.93
CA PRO A 299 15.32 11.71 -15.68
C PRO A 299 15.37 10.25 -15.21
N VAL A 300 14.96 9.29 -16.05
CA VAL A 300 14.99 7.85 -15.73
C VAL A 300 16.45 7.41 -15.53
N PRO A 301 16.78 6.75 -14.40
CA PRO A 301 18.14 6.32 -14.11
C PRO A 301 18.55 5.14 -15.01
N GLU A 302 19.86 4.99 -15.23
CA GLU A 302 20.40 3.79 -15.90
C GLU A 302 20.12 2.52 -15.09
N PRO A 303 19.89 1.36 -15.74
CA PRO A 303 19.62 0.12 -15.04
C PRO A 303 20.80 -0.32 -14.19
N ALA A 304 20.49 -0.90 -13.03
CA ALA A 304 21.48 -1.65 -12.26
C ALA A 304 21.86 -2.93 -13.03
N VAL A 305 23.15 -3.12 -13.30
CA VAL A 305 23.65 -4.35 -13.93
C VAL A 305 23.68 -5.48 -12.89
N LEU A 306 23.00 -6.58 -13.19
CA LEU A 306 22.93 -7.76 -12.34
C LEU A 306 24.02 -8.74 -12.75
N ASP A 307 25.07 -8.83 -11.93
CA ASP A 307 26.07 -9.88 -12.05
C ASP A 307 25.67 -11.14 -11.27
N ALA A 308 26.46 -12.20 -11.40
CA ALA A 308 26.21 -13.47 -10.72
C ALA A 308 26.15 -13.35 -9.19
N ARG A 309 26.84 -12.36 -8.62
CA ARG A 309 26.93 -12.15 -7.17
C ARG A 309 25.68 -11.46 -6.65
N THR A 310 25.20 -10.45 -7.37
CA THR A 310 23.93 -9.76 -7.09
C THR A 310 22.76 -10.74 -7.21
N ILE A 311 22.69 -11.53 -8.30
CA ILE A 311 21.62 -12.52 -8.51
C ILE A 311 21.56 -13.55 -7.37
N ALA A 312 22.71 -13.92 -6.79
CA ALA A 312 22.78 -14.88 -5.69
C ALA A 312 22.47 -14.27 -4.30
N ASP A 313 22.41 -12.94 -4.18
CA ASP A 313 22.17 -12.23 -2.93
C ASP A 313 20.72 -11.72 -2.89
N ALA A 314 19.87 -12.42 -2.13
CA ALA A 314 18.46 -12.08 -1.98
C ALA A 314 18.24 -10.64 -1.49
N SER A 315 19.09 -10.13 -0.59
CA SER A 315 18.96 -8.77 -0.08
C SER A 315 19.40 -7.72 -1.11
N ALA A 316 20.39 -8.05 -1.96
CA ALA A 316 20.77 -7.18 -3.07
C ALA A 316 19.69 -7.13 -4.16
N MET A 317 19.03 -8.25 -4.45
CA MET A 317 17.91 -8.29 -5.38
C MET A 317 16.69 -7.54 -4.84
N GLU A 318 16.39 -7.68 -3.55
CA GLU A 318 15.28 -6.97 -2.88
C GLU A 318 15.43 -5.45 -2.97
N ARG A 319 16.66 -4.92 -2.83
CA ARG A 319 16.96 -3.49 -3.01
C ARG A 319 16.55 -2.95 -4.38
N LEU A 320 16.48 -3.83 -5.38
CA LEU A 320 16.20 -3.50 -6.77
C LEU A 320 14.78 -3.90 -7.18
N GLU A 321 13.96 -4.39 -6.25
CA GLU A 321 12.55 -4.71 -6.53
C GLU A 321 11.84 -3.50 -7.17
N SER A 322 11.08 -3.74 -8.24
CA SER A 322 10.44 -2.71 -9.09
C SER A 322 11.39 -1.78 -9.84
N GLY A 323 12.71 -1.89 -9.61
CA GLY A 323 13.74 -1.07 -10.24
C GLY A 323 14.08 -1.51 -11.65
N LEU A 324 14.72 -0.60 -12.39
CA LEU A 324 15.26 -0.91 -13.72
C LEU A 324 16.58 -1.65 -13.58
N VAL A 325 16.68 -2.82 -14.20
CA VAL A 325 17.85 -3.70 -14.11
C VAL A 325 18.26 -4.21 -15.49
N ARG A 326 19.49 -4.70 -15.61
CA ARG A 326 20.05 -5.28 -16.84
C ARG A 326 20.88 -6.51 -16.56
N VAL A 327 20.74 -7.54 -17.39
CA VAL A 327 21.71 -8.64 -17.51
C VAL A 327 22.38 -8.58 -18.88
N GLU A 328 23.65 -8.99 -18.95
CA GLU A 328 24.47 -8.90 -20.16
C GLU A 328 25.16 -10.23 -20.44
N GLY A 329 25.36 -10.55 -21.73
CA GLY A 329 26.11 -11.74 -22.16
C GLY A 329 25.48 -13.07 -21.75
N VAL A 330 24.16 -13.13 -21.65
CA VAL A 330 23.40 -14.35 -21.30
C VAL A 330 22.95 -15.09 -22.55
N HIS A 331 22.54 -16.35 -22.41
CA HIS A 331 21.83 -17.09 -23.46
C HIS A 331 20.52 -17.67 -22.97
N ILE A 332 19.58 -17.84 -23.90
CA ILE A 332 18.30 -18.52 -23.64
C ILE A 332 18.58 -19.99 -23.33
N SER A 333 17.99 -20.54 -22.27
CA SER A 333 18.15 -21.95 -21.93
C SER A 333 17.88 -22.88 -23.12
N LYS A 334 18.72 -23.91 -23.29
CA LYS A 334 18.63 -24.81 -24.45
C LYS A 334 17.41 -25.74 -24.42
N ASN A 335 16.98 -26.16 -23.23
CA ASN A 335 15.85 -27.07 -23.05
C ASN A 335 14.60 -26.26 -22.74
N PHE A 336 13.75 -26.07 -23.75
CA PHE A 336 12.64 -25.12 -23.67
C PHE A 336 11.52 -25.46 -24.66
N GLY A 337 10.82 -26.57 -24.43
CA GLY A 337 9.85 -27.10 -25.39
C GLY A 337 8.56 -27.62 -24.78
N PRO A 338 7.48 -27.68 -25.60
CA PRO A 338 6.12 -27.94 -25.15
C PRO A 338 5.86 -29.35 -24.64
N ASN A 339 6.68 -30.33 -25.00
CA ASN A 339 6.37 -31.71 -24.66
C ASN A 339 6.69 -32.00 -23.18
N PRO A 340 5.96 -32.94 -22.54
CA PRO A 340 6.24 -33.37 -21.18
C PRO A 340 7.67 -33.87 -21.02
N ALA A 341 8.34 -33.45 -19.96
CA ALA A 341 9.66 -33.92 -19.59
C ALA A 341 9.63 -35.42 -19.30
N LYS A 342 10.67 -36.13 -19.73
CA LYS A 342 10.77 -37.58 -19.55
C LYS A 342 11.71 -37.92 -18.42
N LYS A 343 11.50 -39.07 -17.78
CA LYS A 343 12.49 -39.60 -16.84
C LYS A 343 13.79 -39.94 -17.56
N SER A 344 14.91 -39.63 -16.92
CA SER A 344 16.22 -39.98 -17.44
C SER A 344 16.38 -41.49 -17.52
N THR A 345 16.93 -41.97 -18.64
CA THR A 345 17.25 -43.39 -18.85
C THR A 345 18.44 -43.85 -18.00
N SER A 346 19.33 -42.93 -17.62
CA SER A 346 20.50 -43.21 -16.77
C SER A 346 20.19 -43.10 -15.28
N ASP A 347 19.17 -42.34 -14.90
CA ASP A 347 18.72 -42.17 -13.52
C ASP A 347 17.20 -41.92 -13.46
N PRO A 348 16.39 -42.98 -13.25
CA PRO A 348 14.92 -42.85 -13.21
C PRO A 348 14.37 -41.99 -12.06
N SER A 349 15.23 -41.51 -11.14
CA SER A 349 14.85 -40.51 -10.12
C SER A 349 14.89 -39.08 -10.66
N LYS A 350 15.52 -38.86 -11.82
CA LYS A 350 15.66 -37.56 -12.47
C LYS A 350 14.83 -37.43 -13.74
N TYR A 351 14.51 -36.20 -14.09
CA TYR A 351 13.96 -35.83 -15.39
C TYR A 351 15.10 -35.42 -16.33
N ALA A 352 14.99 -35.85 -17.58
CA ALA A 352 15.81 -35.38 -18.68
C ALA A 352 15.01 -34.30 -19.42
N PHE A 353 15.63 -33.13 -19.56
CA PHE A 353 15.08 -32.01 -20.31
C PHE A 353 15.78 -31.92 -21.65
N THR A 354 15.02 -31.67 -22.71
CA THR A 354 15.53 -31.53 -24.08
C THR A 354 14.96 -30.25 -24.71
N PRO A 355 15.45 -29.80 -25.87
CA PRO A 355 14.86 -28.63 -26.54
C PRO A 355 13.36 -28.77 -26.77
N GLU A 356 12.85 -29.97 -27.00
CA GLU A 356 11.44 -30.24 -27.23
C GLU A 356 10.66 -30.65 -25.97
N GLU A 357 11.34 -31.06 -24.89
CA GLU A 357 10.75 -31.65 -23.68
C GLU A 357 11.18 -30.90 -22.42
N SER A 358 10.42 -29.89 -22.02
CA SER A 358 10.64 -29.18 -20.75
C SER A 358 9.37 -28.85 -19.96
N SER A 359 8.21 -29.34 -20.41
CA SER A 359 6.96 -29.20 -19.65
C SER A 359 6.94 -30.12 -18.43
N CYS A 360 6.69 -29.56 -17.26
CA CYS A 360 6.49 -30.32 -16.02
C CYS A 360 5.01 -30.55 -15.67
N ASP A 361 4.10 -30.10 -16.54
CA ASP A 361 2.71 -30.58 -16.59
C ASP A 361 2.72 -31.98 -17.23
N LEU A 362 2.79 -33.01 -16.39
CA LEU A 362 2.97 -34.40 -16.82
C LEU A 362 1.62 -35.08 -17.08
N ASN A 363 0.54 -34.55 -16.50
CA ASN A 363 -0.81 -35.06 -16.67
C ASN A 363 -1.57 -34.39 -17.84
N GLY A 364 -1.08 -33.24 -18.34
CA GLY A 364 -1.63 -32.48 -19.47
C GLY A 364 -2.84 -31.61 -19.11
N ASP A 365 -3.00 -31.20 -17.85
CA ASP A 365 -4.12 -30.36 -17.40
C ASP A 365 -3.89 -28.85 -17.58
N GLY A 366 -2.70 -28.47 -18.07
CA GLY A 366 -2.29 -27.09 -18.32
C GLY A 366 -1.63 -26.40 -17.12
N GLN A 367 -1.43 -27.10 -16.00
CA GLN A 367 -0.80 -26.58 -14.80
C GLN A 367 0.26 -27.55 -14.26
N VAL A 368 1.13 -27.04 -13.38
CA VAL A 368 2.09 -27.88 -12.65
C VAL A 368 1.55 -28.06 -11.24
N ASP A 369 1.22 -29.29 -10.86
CA ASP A 369 0.87 -29.63 -9.48
C ASP A 369 2.15 -29.77 -8.64
N PHE A 370 2.44 -28.75 -7.82
CA PHE A 370 3.61 -28.76 -6.95
C PHE A 370 3.48 -29.74 -5.77
N GLU A 371 2.27 -30.16 -5.41
CA GLU A 371 2.01 -31.17 -4.38
C GLU A 371 2.17 -32.60 -4.94
N SER A 372 1.94 -32.78 -6.25
CA SER A 372 2.26 -34.03 -6.94
C SER A 372 3.74 -34.35 -6.82
N ARG A 373 4.04 -35.56 -6.34
CA ARG A 373 5.41 -36.06 -6.22
C ARG A 373 6.14 -36.05 -7.57
N ALA A 374 5.43 -36.29 -8.67
CA ALA A 374 6.04 -36.38 -9.99
C ALA A 374 6.32 -35.00 -10.58
N GLU A 375 5.31 -34.14 -10.63
CA GLU A 375 5.37 -32.81 -11.26
C GLU A 375 6.17 -31.84 -10.39
N GLY A 376 5.93 -31.80 -9.08
CA GLY A 376 6.75 -31.04 -8.15
C GLY A 376 8.23 -31.44 -8.18
N ALA A 377 8.56 -32.72 -8.40
CA ALA A 377 9.96 -33.14 -8.59
C ALA A 377 10.53 -32.71 -9.93
N CYS A 378 9.75 -32.78 -11.02
CA CYS A 378 10.13 -32.25 -12.33
C CYS A 378 10.42 -30.75 -12.24
N ALA A 379 9.49 -29.98 -11.68
CA ALA A 379 9.58 -28.53 -11.56
C ALA A 379 10.81 -28.12 -10.75
N ARG A 380 11.05 -28.73 -9.58
CA ARG A 380 12.27 -28.45 -8.78
C ARG A 380 13.56 -28.77 -9.54
N GLN A 381 13.59 -29.87 -10.29
CA GLN A 381 14.78 -30.24 -11.09
C GLN A 381 14.99 -29.29 -12.27
N CYS A 382 13.92 -28.86 -12.95
CA CYS A 382 14.00 -27.84 -13.99
C CYS A 382 14.47 -26.51 -13.38
N SER A 383 13.87 -26.07 -12.27
CA SER A 383 14.25 -24.85 -11.54
C SER A 383 15.73 -24.83 -11.16
N ALA A 384 16.30 -25.95 -10.72
CA ALA A 384 17.72 -26.08 -10.38
C ALA A 384 18.66 -26.16 -11.60
N ASN A 385 18.14 -26.42 -12.80
CA ASN A 385 18.93 -26.54 -14.02
C ASN A 385 18.95 -25.19 -14.79
N PRO A 386 20.13 -24.54 -14.97
CA PRO A 386 20.25 -23.29 -15.73
C PRO A 386 19.84 -23.41 -17.19
N GLU A 387 19.91 -24.61 -17.76
CA GLU A 387 19.58 -24.89 -19.14
C GLU A 387 18.14 -25.38 -19.33
N CYS A 388 17.29 -25.34 -18.29
CA CYS A 388 15.88 -25.72 -18.37
C CYS A 388 14.96 -24.51 -18.15
N SER A 389 14.19 -24.15 -19.18
CA SER A 389 13.03 -23.25 -19.08
C SER A 389 11.76 -24.09 -19.05
N GLU A 390 11.04 -24.04 -17.93
CA GLU A 390 9.80 -24.82 -17.75
C GLU A 390 8.71 -24.27 -18.67
N TRP A 391 8.14 -25.14 -19.51
CA TRP A 391 7.25 -24.72 -20.58
C TRP A 391 5.90 -24.20 -20.08
N THR A 392 5.31 -24.83 -19.07
CA THR A 392 3.98 -24.45 -18.57
C THR A 392 4.00 -23.03 -17.97
N SER A 393 5.07 -22.68 -17.26
CA SER A 393 5.35 -21.33 -16.75
C SER A 393 5.46 -20.31 -17.89
N TYR A 394 6.19 -20.64 -18.95
CA TYR A 394 6.27 -19.81 -20.13
C TYR A 394 4.92 -19.66 -20.84
N SER A 395 4.19 -20.75 -21.05
CA SER A 395 2.90 -20.72 -21.75
C SER A 395 1.84 -19.93 -20.97
N ALA A 396 1.87 -19.98 -19.63
CA ALA A 396 0.89 -19.31 -18.79
C ALA A 396 1.24 -17.84 -18.51
N ARG A 397 2.54 -17.52 -18.38
CA ARG A 397 3.00 -16.20 -17.87
C ARG A 397 4.03 -15.52 -18.77
N GLY A 398 4.60 -16.21 -19.75
CA GLY A 398 5.65 -15.71 -20.63
C GLY A 398 7.06 -15.74 -20.01
N ASN A 399 7.23 -16.32 -18.82
CA ASN A 399 8.51 -16.36 -18.11
C ASN A 399 9.37 -17.51 -18.62
N TYR A 400 10.64 -17.24 -18.92
CA TYR A 400 11.62 -18.26 -19.29
C TYR A 400 13.00 -17.87 -18.75
N LYS A 401 13.91 -18.84 -18.69
CA LYS A 401 15.24 -18.61 -18.12
C LYS A 401 16.27 -18.20 -19.15
N VAL A 402 17.20 -17.38 -18.66
CA VAL A 402 18.48 -17.10 -19.30
C VAL A 402 19.61 -17.37 -18.31
N THR A 403 20.79 -17.67 -18.84
CA THR A 403 21.98 -17.97 -18.03
C THR A 403 23.25 -17.55 -18.76
N ASP A 404 24.27 -17.15 -18.02
CA ASP A 404 25.65 -16.96 -18.51
C ASP A 404 26.55 -18.18 -18.19
N GLY A 405 25.96 -19.26 -17.66
CA GLY A 405 26.65 -20.45 -17.14
C GLY A 405 27.14 -20.33 -15.69
N SER A 406 27.14 -19.13 -15.10
CA SER A 406 27.52 -18.87 -13.70
C SER A 406 26.33 -18.57 -12.81
N SER A 407 25.30 -17.92 -13.36
CA SER A 407 24.05 -17.53 -12.74
C SER A 407 22.88 -17.76 -13.70
N MET A 408 21.66 -17.70 -13.18
CA MET A 408 20.45 -17.77 -13.99
C MET A 408 19.38 -16.86 -13.41
N ILE A 409 18.57 -16.27 -14.28
CA ILE A 409 17.43 -15.44 -13.92
C ILE A 409 16.28 -15.69 -14.89
N GLN A 410 15.05 -15.41 -14.46
CA GLN A 410 13.91 -15.42 -15.35
C GLN A 410 13.80 -14.07 -16.08
N ILE A 411 13.34 -14.10 -17.32
CA ILE A 411 12.97 -12.92 -18.07
C ILE A 411 11.59 -13.12 -18.71
N GLN A 412 10.94 -12.01 -19.01
CA GLN A 412 9.67 -11.97 -19.72
C GLN A 412 9.76 -10.93 -20.83
N THR A 413 9.54 -11.36 -22.07
CA THR A 413 9.67 -10.51 -23.27
C THR A 413 8.35 -10.32 -24.01
N GLY A 414 7.21 -10.44 -23.32
CA GLY A 414 5.87 -10.35 -23.91
C GLY A 414 5.56 -8.99 -24.56
N THR A 415 6.24 -7.92 -24.14
CA THR A 415 6.17 -6.58 -24.74
C THR A 415 6.94 -6.47 -26.07
N VAL A 416 7.76 -7.46 -26.40
CA VAL A 416 8.55 -7.56 -27.64
C VAL A 416 7.86 -8.57 -28.56
N SER A 417 6.72 -8.20 -29.12
CA SER A 417 5.81 -9.13 -29.83
C SER A 417 6.41 -9.85 -31.04
N ALA A 418 7.46 -9.30 -31.65
CA ALA A 418 8.16 -9.91 -32.78
C ALA A 418 9.23 -10.96 -32.36
N PHE A 419 9.52 -11.07 -31.06
CA PHE A 419 10.52 -11.98 -30.54
C PHE A 419 9.89 -13.26 -30.01
N ASP A 420 10.29 -14.39 -30.59
CA ASP A 420 9.92 -15.72 -30.10
C ASP A 420 11.15 -16.39 -29.44
N PRO A 421 11.17 -16.53 -28.11
CA PRO A 421 12.31 -17.12 -27.42
C PRO A 421 12.47 -18.62 -27.69
N THR A 422 11.40 -19.32 -28.12
CA THR A 422 11.42 -20.76 -28.35
C THR A 422 12.08 -21.14 -29.68
N SER A 423 12.09 -20.25 -30.67
CA SER A 423 12.88 -20.41 -31.91
C SER A 423 14.35 -20.01 -31.73
N HIS A 424 14.70 -19.37 -30.62
CA HIS A 424 16.05 -18.86 -30.33
C HIS A 424 16.72 -19.55 -29.13
N ARG A 425 16.29 -20.76 -28.76
CA ARG A 425 16.91 -21.56 -27.68
C ARG A 425 18.43 -21.66 -27.85
N GLY A 426 19.15 -21.48 -26.75
CA GLY A 426 20.62 -21.52 -26.74
C GLY A 426 21.30 -20.35 -27.45
N ARG A 427 20.55 -19.41 -28.03
CA ARG A 427 21.13 -18.20 -28.64
C ARG A 427 21.46 -17.18 -27.56
N ALA A 428 22.53 -16.43 -27.83
CA ALA A 428 22.97 -15.34 -26.98
C ALA A 428 22.01 -14.15 -27.09
N LEU A 429 21.79 -13.51 -25.96
CA LEU A 429 21.23 -12.17 -25.82
C LEU A 429 22.37 -11.29 -25.31
N GLU A 430 22.69 -10.25 -26.06
CA GLU A 430 23.77 -9.33 -25.66
C GLU A 430 23.40 -8.60 -24.37
N ALA A 431 22.15 -8.13 -24.28
CA ALA A 431 21.60 -7.55 -23.06
C ALA A 431 20.08 -7.75 -22.98
N VAL A 432 19.57 -7.85 -21.76
CA VAL A 432 18.15 -7.77 -21.43
C VAL A 432 17.97 -6.75 -20.33
N THR A 433 17.23 -5.69 -20.61
CA THR A 433 16.86 -4.64 -19.65
C THR A 433 15.38 -4.79 -19.28
N GLY A 434 14.97 -4.31 -18.12
CA GLY A 434 13.56 -4.31 -17.74
C GLY A 434 13.36 -3.96 -16.28
N THR A 435 12.12 -4.00 -15.83
CA THR A 435 11.84 -3.84 -14.40
C THR A 435 11.92 -5.18 -13.69
N LEU A 436 12.55 -5.21 -12.51
CA LEU A 436 12.69 -6.40 -11.70
C LEU A 436 11.41 -6.66 -10.89
N ARG A 437 10.87 -7.88 -10.99
CA ARG A 437 9.68 -8.29 -10.24
C ARG A 437 9.96 -9.54 -9.42
N ASN A 438 9.53 -9.54 -8.17
CA ASN A 438 9.52 -10.70 -7.30
C ASN A 438 8.18 -11.45 -7.44
N PHE A 439 8.23 -12.78 -7.39
CA PHE A 439 7.04 -13.61 -7.28
C PHE A 439 7.32 -14.75 -6.29
N SER A 440 6.70 -14.68 -5.12
CA SER A 440 6.79 -15.74 -4.11
C SER A 440 6.20 -17.05 -4.65
N GLY A 441 6.91 -18.16 -4.42
CA GLY A 441 6.43 -19.51 -4.80
C GLY A 441 7.44 -20.41 -5.50
N GLY A 442 8.73 -20.05 -5.58
CA GLY A 442 9.76 -20.89 -6.18
C GLY A 442 11.16 -20.70 -5.58
N SER A 443 12.15 -21.30 -6.24
CA SER A 443 13.58 -21.10 -5.94
C SER A 443 14.24 -20.05 -6.83
N LEU A 444 13.51 -19.57 -7.84
CA LEU A 444 13.90 -18.49 -8.76
C LEU A 444 12.72 -17.52 -8.79
N ASN A 445 12.72 -16.54 -7.89
CA ASN A 445 11.56 -15.67 -7.67
C ASN A 445 11.66 -14.35 -8.42
N TRP A 446 12.79 -14.07 -9.08
CA TRP A 446 13.07 -12.80 -9.73
C TRP A 446 12.93 -12.92 -11.24
N THR A 447 12.09 -12.05 -11.82
CA THR A 447 11.88 -11.93 -13.27
C THR A 447 12.23 -10.52 -13.73
N ILE A 448 13.00 -10.40 -14.81
CA ILE A 448 13.17 -9.13 -15.52
C ILE A 448 12.09 -9.04 -16.60
N GLU A 449 11.21 -8.05 -16.48
CA GLU A 449 10.16 -7.81 -17.46
C GLU A 449 10.58 -6.69 -18.42
N ALA A 450 10.81 -7.03 -19.70
CA ALA A 450 11.14 -6.06 -20.72
C ALA A 450 10.00 -5.05 -20.90
N ARG A 451 10.31 -3.76 -21.04
CA ARG A 451 9.31 -2.70 -21.18
C ARG A 451 8.86 -2.55 -22.63
N CYS A 452 9.78 -2.69 -23.57
CA CYS A 452 9.56 -2.56 -25.00
C CYS A 452 10.70 -3.24 -25.81
N PRO A 453 10.66 -3.22 -27.16
CA PRO A 453 11.72 -3.79 -27.99
C PRO A 453 13.14 -3.25 -27.75
N ASP A 454 13.28 -2.02 -27.27
CA ASP A 454 14.59 -1.41 -26.98
C ASP A 454 15.35 -2.12 -25.84
N ASP A 455 14.62 -2.82 -24.98
CA ASP A 455 15.17 -3.49 -23.81
C ASP A 455 15.79 -4.86 -24.13
N LEU A 456 15.59 -5.39 -25.33
CA LEU A 456 16.10 -6.71 -25.73
C LEU A 456 17.12 -6.57 -26.86
N VAL A 457 18.39 -6.88 -26.58
CA VAL A 457 19.49 -6.69 -27.54
C VAL A 457 19.99 -8.04 -28.04
N CYS A 458 19.79 -8.31 -29.32
CA CYS A 458 20.15 -9.56 -29.97
C CYS A 458 20.02 -9.48 -31.50
N GLU A 459 20.42 -10.53 -32.23
CA GLU A 459 20.32 -10.59 -33.70
C GLU A 459 18.94 -11.06 -34.23
N ALA A 460 18.01 -11.42 -33.33
CA ALA A 460 16.70 -11.95 -33.69
C ALA A 460 15.71 -10.85 -34.12
N PRO A 461 14.66 -11.20 -34.87
CA PRO A 461 13.56 -10.28 -35.15
C PRO A 461 12.97 -9.67 -33.86
N GLY A 462 12.74 -8.36 -33.88
CA GLY A 462 12.19 -7.62 -32.74
C GLY A 462 13.23 -7.13 -31.72
N CYS A 463 14.47 -7.64 -31.75
CA CYS A 463 15.55 -7.14 -30.90
C CYS A 463 16.10 -5.80 -31.41
N ALA A 464 16.54 -4.96 -30.47
CA ALA A 464 17.37 -3.80 -30.75
C ALA A 464 18.79 -4.24 -31.14
N PRO A 465 19.47 -3.49 -32.02
CA PRO A 465 20.83 -3.82 -32.47
C PRO A 465 21.92 -3.49 -31.45
N ALA A 466 21.62 -2.67 -30.43
CA ALA A 466 22.52 -2.29 -29.36
C ALA A 466 21.70 -1.80 -28.15
N ALA A 467 22.28 -1.88 -26.96
CA ALA A 467 21.68 -1.32 -25.75
C ALA A 467 21.57 0.20 -25.86
N LYS A 468 20.39 0.72 -25.54
CA LYS A 468 20.14 2.16 -25.46
C LYS A 468 20.26 2.67 -24.02
N PRO A 469 20.62 3.95 -23.82
CA PRO A 469 20.52 4.58 -22.51
C PRO A 469 19.06 4.68 -22.08
N SER A 470 18.82 4.74 -20.78
CA SER A 470 17.46 4.75 -20.20
C SER A 470 16.69 6.03 -20.51
N THR A 471 17.41 7.09 -20.88
CA THR A 471 16.85 8.35 -21.35
C THR A 471 16.29 8.28 -22.77
N GLU A 472 16.55 7.19 -23.50
CA GLU A 472 16.08 6.96 -24.88
C GLU A 472 15.25 5.68 -25.01
N ALA A 473 15.63 4.62 -24.28
CA ALA A 473 14.98 3.32 -24.34
C ALA A 473 13.53 3.40 -23.86
N CYS A 474 12.60 2.96 -24.71
CA CYS A 474 11.16 2.94 -24.40
C CYS A 474 10.55 4.32 -24.09
N VAL A 475 11.24 5.40 -24.44
CA VAL A 475 10.74 6.78 -24.28
C VAL A 475 9.88 7.15 -25.49
N ARG A 476 8.66 7.64 -25.24
CA ARG A 476 7.74 8.12 -26.28
C ARG A 476 7.35 9.57 -26.04
N LEU A 477 7.91 10.48 -26.84
CA LEU A 477 7.60 11.90 -26.74
C LEU A 477 6.13 12.19 -27.01
N ARG A 478 5.54 13.10 -26.23
CA ARG A 478 4.19 13.64 -26.48
C ARG A 478 4.21 14.42 -27.79
N SER A 479 3.46 13.95 -28.78
CA SER A 479 3.24 14.73 -29.99
C SER A 479 1.96 15.55 -29.86
N LEU A 480 1.89 16.72 -30.52
CA LEU A 480 0.68 17.56 -30.52
C LEU A 480 -0.56 16.88 -31.12
N ASN A 481 -0.40 15.73 -31.78
CA ASN A 481 -1.46 14.94 -32.39
C ASN A 481 -1.72 13.62 -31.64
N ASP A 482 -1.22 13.46 -30.42
CA ASP A 482 -1.52 12.27 -29.62
C ASP A 482 -2.97 12.29 -29.16
N ASN A 483 -3.77 11.37 -29.71
CA ASN A 483 -5.17 11.17 -29.32
C ASN A 483 -5.33 10.67 -27.87
N ASP A 484 -4.23 10.30 -27.21
CA ASP A 484 -4.21 9.89 -25.79
C ASP A 484 -4.45 11.08 -24.84
N ALA A 485 -4.40 12.32 -25.33
CA ALA A 485 -4.70 13.51 -24.52
C ALA A 485 -6.19 13.72 -24.24
N GLU A 486 -7.09 13.10 -25.02
CA GLU A 486 -8.55 13.30 -24.92
C GLU A 486 -9.31 12.07 -24.40
N THR A 487 -8.60 10.99 -24.04
CA THR A 487 -9.20 9.79 -23.44
C THR A 487 -8.97 9.75 -21.94
N ASN A 488 -9.55 10.74 -21.25
CA ASN A 488 -10.09 10.65 -19.89
C ASN A 488 -10.83 11.93 -19.50
#